data_AF-A0A7Z7YTW7-F1
#
_entry.id   AF-A0A7Z7YTW7-F1
#
_cell.length_a   1.000
_cell.length_b   1.000
_cell.length_c   1.000
_cell.angle_alpha   90.00
_cell.angle_beta   90.00
_cell.angle_gamma   90.00
#
_symmetry.space_group_name_H-M   'P 1'
#
loop_
_entity.id
_entity.type
_entity.pdbx_description
1 polymer ?
#
loop_
_entity_poly.entity_id
_entity_poly.type
_entity_poly.pdbx_seq_one_letter_code
_entity_poly.pdbx_strand_id
1 'polypeptide(L)' 'VEVIHLNGSVELSCVVDMVDAIVDIVQTGSTLTANGLVEKKYISEINAKLITNKESYFKQSSEIERLIKQLGVSISYA' A
#
# COMPACT_ATOMS: atom_id res chain seq x y z
N VAL A 1 9.29 7.71 19.85
CA VAL A 1 8.01 7.80 19.11
C VAL A 1 7.13 6.68 19.60
N GLU A 2 5.92 7.00 20.03
CA GLU A 2 4.89 6.02 20.35
C GLU A 2 4.05 5.77 19.09
N VAL A 3 3.63 4.52 18.86
CA VAL A 3 2.87 4.14 17.66
C VAL A 3 1.48 3.68 18.08
N ILE A 4 0.46 4.37 17.57
CA ILE A 4 -0.94 4.02 17.77
C ILE A 4 -1.50 3.45 16.47
N HIS A 5 -2.09 2.27 16.54
CA HIS A 5 -2.72 1.63 15.38
C HIS A 5 -4.14 2.17 15.20
N LEU A 6 -4.44 2.68 14.01
CA LEU A 6 -5.76 3.16 13.62
C LEU A 6 -6.28 2.29 12.46
N ASN A 7 -7.56 1.93 12.52
CA ASN A 7 -8.18 1.05 11.51
C ASN A 7 -8.84 1.82 10.34
N GLY A 8 -8.81 3.15 10.37
CA GLY A 8 -9.42 4.01 9.35
C GLY A 8 -9.54 5.46 9.83
N SER A 9 -9.90 6.35 8.90
CA SER A 9 -10.00 7.81 9.14
C SER A 9 -8.76 8.37 9.83
N VAL A 10 -7.59 7.97 9.34
CA VAL A 10 -6.30 8.24 9.97
C VAL A 10 -6.04 9.75 10.02
N GLU A 11 -6.50 10.49 9.02
CA GLU A 11 -6.38 11.95 8.92
C GLU A 11 -7.08 12.69 10.05
N LEU A 12 -8.22 12.15 10.53
CA LEU A 12 -8.99 12.75 11.62
C LEU A 12 -8.18 12.79 12.93
N SER A 13 -7.30 11.82 13.15
CA SER A 13 -6.48 11.75 14.37
C SER A 13 -5.54 12.95 14.51
N CYS A 14 -5.03 13.50 13.41
CA CYS A 14 -4.28 14.75 13.42
C CYS A 14 -5.20 15.96 13.65
N VAL A 15 -6.39 15.97 13.04
CA VAL A 15 -7.33 17.11 13.12
C VAL A 15 -7.86 17.33 14.54
N VAL A 16 -8.00 16.26 15.32
CA VAL A 16 -8.47 16.32 16.72
C VAL A 16 -7.32 16.36 17.75
N ASP A 17 -6.09 16.61 17.29
CA ASP A 17 -4.87 16.65 18.12
C ASP A 17 -4.61 15.37 18.93
N MET A 18 -5.01 14.21 18.41
CA MET A 18 -4.72 12.91 19.03
C MET A 18 -3.28 12.45 18.79
N VAL A 19 -2.71 12.80 17.63
CA VAL A 19 -1.34 12.44 17.23
C VAL A 19 -0.65 13.59 16.50
N ASP A 20 0.68 13.67 16.63
CA ASP A 20 1.50 14.70 15.97
C ASP A 20 1.65 14.48 14.45
N ALA A 21 1.59 13.21 14.01
CA ALA A 21 1.77 12.82 12.62
C ALA A 21 1.19 11.43 12.34
N ILE A 22 0.89 11.18 11.07
CA ILE A 22 0.42 9.89 10.56
C ILE A 22 1.39 9.33 9.51
N VAL A 23 1.35 8.01 9.35
CA VAL A 23 2.01 7.30 8.25
C VAL A 23 0.91 6.61 7.45
N ASP A 24 0.74 7.01 6.21
CA ASP A 24 -0.33 6.51 5.34
C ASP A 24 0.13 6.39 3.88
N ILE A 25 -0.59 5.59 3.10
CA ILE A 25 -0.39 5.44 1.66
C ILE A 25 -1.14 6.57 0.96
N VAL A 26 -0.41 7.33 0.15
CA VAL A 26 -0.97 8.47 -0.59
C VAL A 26 -0.69 8.35 -2.09
N GLN A 27 -1.64 8.83 -2.90
CA GLN A 27 -1.49 8.87 -4.37
C GLN A 27 -1.33 10.31 -4.89
N THR A 28 -2.41 11.10 -4.91
CA THR A 28 -2.37 12.50 -5.39
C THR A 28 -2.15 13.53 -4.28
N GLY A 29 -2.26 13.12 -3.01
CA GLY A 29 -2.21 14.03 -1.86
C GLY A 29 -3.48 14.88 -1.65
N SER A 30 -4.52 14.71 -2.47
CA SER A 30 -5.76 15.49 -2.38
C SER A 30 -6.45 15.35 -1.02
N THR A 31 -6.50 14.13 -0.47
CA THR A 31 -7.12 13.85 0.84
C THR A 31 -6.38 14.53 1.99
N LEU A 32 -5.04 14.53 1.96
CA LEU A 32 -4.23 15.24 2.96
C LEU A 32 -4.56 16.73 2.94
N THR A 33 -4.50 17.34 1.75
CA THR A 33 -4.75 18.78 1.56
C THR A 33 -6.14 19.19 2.02
N ALA A 34 -7.17 18.38 1.72
CA ALA A 34 -8.54 18.62 2.15
C ALA A 34 -8.72 18.61 3.68
N ASN A 35 -7.85 17.92 4.40
CA ASN A 35 -7.85 17.84 5.87
C ASN A 35 -6.80 18.77 6.51
N GLY A 36 -6.20 19.69 5.74
CA GLY A 36 -5.17 20.60 6.24
C GLY A 36 -3.83 19.93 6.57
N LEU A 37 -3.61 18.71 6.07
CA LEU A 37 -2.38 17.95 6.26
C LEU A 37 -1.40 18.20 5.12
N VAL A 38 -0.11 18.04 5.42
CA VAL A 38 0.99 18.20 4.46
C VAL A 38 1.93 17.02 4.56
N GLU A 39 2.43 16.55 3.41
CA GLU A 39 3.45 15.51 3.38
C GLU A 39 4.77 16.06 3.97
N LYS A 40 5.22 15.46 5.07
CA LYS A 40 6.47 15.85 5.74
C LYS A 40 7.68 15.08 5.23
N LYS A 41 7.50 13.80 4.94
CA LYS A 41 8.58 12.89 4.56
C LYS A 41 8.01 11.77 3.70
N TYR A 42 8.58 11.64 2.51
CA TYR A 42 8.42 10.47 1.67
C TYR A 42 9.19 9.28 2.26
N ILE A 43 8.54 8.11 2.34
CA ILE A 43 9.15 6.89 2.88
C ILE A 43 9.65 5.99 1.74
N SER A 44 8.76 5.58 0.84
CA SER A 44 9.09 4.67 -0.27
C SER A 44 7.96 4.58 -1.29
N GLU A 45 8.30 4.27 -2.54
CA GLU A 45 7.34 3.84 -3.56
C GLU A 45 6.76 2.49 -3.18
N ILE A 46 5.47 2.30 -3.46
CA ILE A 46 4.82 1.01 -3.37
C ILE A 46 4.25 0.58 -4.71
N ASN A 47 4.24 -0.71 -4.95
CA ASN A 47 3.66 -1.30 -6.15
C ASN A 47 2.82 -2.51 -5.74
N ALA A 48 1.68 -2.69 -6.41
CA ALA A 48 0.90 -3.91 -6.27
C ALA A 48 1.72 -5.11 -6.77
N LYS A 49 1.68 -6.22 -6.04
CA LYS A 49 2.35 -7.47 -6.41
C LYS A 49 1.32 -8.58 -6.57
N LEU A 50 1.46 -9.35 -7.65
CA LEU A 50 0.76 -10.63 -7.78
C LEU A 50 1.54 -11.70 -7.02
N ILE A 51 0.91 -12.33 -6.04
CA ILE A 51 1.55 -13.31 -5.16
C ILE A 51 0.75 -14.61 -5.23
N THR A 52 1.44 -15.74 -5.39
CA THR A 52 0.87 -17.09 -5.27
C THR A 52 1.62 -17.86 -4.20
N ASN A 53 0.96 -18.81 -3.53
CA ASN A 53 1.70 -19.74 -2.71
C ASN A 53 2.49 -20.72 -3.59
N LYS A 54 3.59 -21.24 -3.05
CA LYS A 54 4.51 -22.11 -3.77
C LYS A 54 3.83 -23.40 -4.24
N GLU A 55 3.03 -24.04 -3.38
CA GLU A 55 2.39 -25.30 -3.73
C GLU A 55 1.36 -25.18 -4.85
N SER A 56 0.54 -24.13 -4.87
CA SER A 56 -0.41 -23.93 -5.97
C SER A 56 0.31 -23.64 -7.27
N TYR A 57 1.42 -22.89 -7.21
CA TYR A 57 2.25 -22.66 -8.40
C TYR A 57 2.79 -23.97 -8.98
N PHE A 58 3.25 -24.91 -8.14
CA PHE A 58 3.69 -26.23 -8.62
C PHE A 58 2.55 -27.09 -9.17
N LYS A 59 1.37 -27.06 -8.53
CA LYS A 59 0.22 -27.90 -8.92
C LYS A 59 -0.56 -27.35 -10.12
N GLN A 60 -0.58 -26.03 -10.32
CA GLN A 60 -1.42 -25.30 -11.28
C GLN A 60 -0.58 -24.27 -12.07
N SER A 61 0.66 -24.64 -12.41
CA SER A 61 1.61 -23.73 -13.06
C SER A 61 1.06 -23.16 -14.36
N SER A 62 0.41 -23.99 -15.18
CA SER A 62 -0.19 -23.58 -16.46
C SER A 62 -1.21 -22.46 -16.33
N GLU A 63 -2.14 -22.58 -15.39
CA GLU A 63 -3.21 -21.64 -15.14
C GLU A 63 -2.67 -20.33 -14.57
N ILE A 64 -1.72 -20.43 -13.64
CA ILE A 64 -1.10 -19.28 -13.01
C ILE A 64 -0.22 -18.52 -14.01
N GLU A 65 0.57 -19.20 -14.83
CA GLU A 65 1.36 -18.56 -15.90
C GLU A 65 0.48 -17.90 -16.95
N ARG A 66 -0.65 -18.53 -17.30
CA ARG A 66 -1.65 -17.92 -18.17
C ARG A 66 -2.19 -16.62 -17.57
N LEU A 67 -2.52 -16.61 -16.28
CA LEU A 67 -3.01 -15.42 -15.59
C LEU A 67 -1.94 -14.32 -15.55
N ILE A 68 -0.70 -14.67 -15.22
CA ILE A 68 0.45 -13.73 -15.23
C ILE A 68 0.57 -13.06 -16.60
N LYS A 69 0.49 -13.84 -17.68
CA LYS A 69 0.56 -13.34 -19.06
C LYS A 69 -0.63 -12.44 -19.42
N GLN A 70 -1.84 -12.82 -19.02
CA GLN A 70 -3.06 -12.03 -19.29
C GLN A 70 -3.05 -10.68 -18.58
N LEU A 71 -2.55 -10.64 -17.35
CA LEU A 71 -2.42 -9.41 -16.57
C LEU A 71 -1.22 -8.56 -16.99
N GLY A 72 -0.32 -9.09 -17.84
CA GLY A 72 0.87 -8.38 -18.30
C GLY A 72 1.86 -8.06 -17.17
N VAL A 73 1.87 -8.88 -16.12
CA VAL A 73 2.73 -8.63 -14.95
C VAL A 73 4.18 -8.90 -15.30
N SER A 74 5.05 -7.94 -15.02
CA SER A 74 6.49 -8.12 -15.18
C SER A 74 7.04 -8.96 -14.03
N ILE A 75 7.70 -10.07 -14.35
CA ILE A 75 8.37 -10.90 -13.34
C ILE A 75 9.70 -10.21 -13.00
N SER A 76 9.75 -9.59 -11.83
CA SER A 76 11.02 -9.13 -11.26
C SER A 76 11.62 -10.26 -10.44
N TYR A 77 12.74 -10.82 -10.90
CA TYR A 77 13.55 -11.70 -10.07
C TYR A 77 14.24 -10.82 -9.02
N ALA A 78 13.93 -11.07 -7.75
CA ALA A 78 14.58 -10.41 -6.61
C ALA A 78 16.02 -10.89 -6.46
#